data_AF-A0A2M8Q8Z8-F1
#
_entry.id   AF-A0A2M8Q8Z8-F1
#
_cell.length_a   1.000
_cell.length_b   1.000
_cell.length_c   1.000
_cell.angle_alpha   90.00
_cell.angle_beta   90.00
_cell.angle_gamma   90.00
#
_symmetry.space_group_name_H-M   'P 1'
#
loop_
_entity.id
_entity.type
_entity.pdbx_description
1 polymer ?
#
loop_
_entity_poly.entity_id
_entity_poly.type
_entity_poly.pdbx_seq_one_letter_code
_entity_poly.pdbx_strand_id
1 'polypeptide(L)'
;YELVGEARDAAGNAVRVVRTLTIEEGGKPRADVVGGEIDWQGESNRVVLLTLGDKLCFKAYVENESTVPIRTSGPWPGQEYRFGENYNTLAIAHDEPSWLQQDGAWRFGINFDTTGVDFPYRWAIGRQEDLEMRLIDGVEQWYLPPGKRGEVSGCIVLDERLPVGTRFWWGGLIHQGVAVVNNNIDRITVQLGVP
;
A
#
# COMPACT_ATOMS: atom_id res chain seq x y z
N TYR A 1 -13.17 -28.31 -8.40
CA TYR A 1 -12.15 -29.37 -8.27
C TYR A 1 -12.69 -30.48 -7.40
N GLU A 2 -12.22 -31.72 -7.56
CA GLU A 2 -12.54 -32.81 -6.62
C GLU A 2 -11.34 -33.05 -5.71
N LEU A 3 -11.56 -32.99 -4.39
CA LEU A 3 -10.61 -33.43 -3.39
C LEU A 3 -10.89 -34.91 -3.11
N VAL A 4 -9.90 -35.76 -3.35
CA VAL A 4 -9.99 -37.21 -3.15
C VAL A 4 -9.08 -37.61 -2.00
N GLY A 5 -9.66 -38.13 -0.93
CA GLY A 5 -8.94 -38.74 0.19
C GLY A 5 -9.10 -40.25 0.14
N GLU A 6 -7.99 -40.97 0.08
CA GLU A 6 -7.95 -42.44 0.12
C GLU A 6 -7.11 -42.92 1.30
N ALA A 7 -7.64 -43.88 2.06
CA ALA A 7 -6.92 -44.54 3.14
C ALA A 7 -7.07 -46.05 3.01
N ARG A 8 -5.97 -46.77 3.25
CA ARG A 8 -5.90 -48.23 3.27
C ARG A 8 -5.19 -48.69 4.53
N ASP A 9 -5.70 -49.75 5.16
CA ASP A 9 -5.03 -50.35 6.31
C ASP A 9 -4.21 -51.59 5.92
N ALA A 10 -3.42 -52.10 6.86
CA ALA A 10 -2.57 -53.28 6.65
C ALA A 10 -3.37 -54.60 6.49
N ALA A 11 -4.64 -54.61 6.87
CA ALA A 11 -5.54 -55.74 6.69
C ALA A 11 -6.20 -55.76 5.30
N GLY A 12 -6.01 -54.70 4.50
CA GLY A 12 -6.53 -54.58 3.13
C GLY A 12 -7.85 -53.82 3.02
N ASN A 13 -8.38 -53.27 4.11
CA ASN A 13 -9.56 -52.40 4.04
C ASN A 13 -9.20 -51.08 3.37
N ALA A 14 -10.14 -50.51 2.61
CA ALA A 14 -9.95 -49.24 1.92
C ALA A 14 -11.18 -48.34 2.07
N VAL A 15 -10.95 -47.04 2.24
CA VAL A 15 -11.98 -46.01 2.19
C VAL A 15 -11.57 -44.91 1.23
N ARG A 16 -12.53 -44.42 0.44
CA ARG A 16 -12.37 -43.32 -0.49
C ARG A 16 -13.46 -42.28 -0.23
N VAL A 17 -13.04 -41.05 0.01
CA VAL A 17 -13.93 -39.91 0.19
C VAL A 17 -13.67 -38.91 -0.92
N VAL A 18 -14.72 -38.50 -1.60
CA VAL A 18 -14.68 -37.43 -2.61
C VAL A 18 -15.46 -36.25 -2.07
N ARG A 19 -14.86 -35.06 -2.14
CA ARG A 19 -15.55 -33.80 -1.85
C ARG A 19 -15.30 -32.79 -2.95
N THR A 20 -16.26 -31.91 -3.18
CA THR A 20 -16.11 -30.78 -4.08
C THR A 20 -15.32 -29.67 -3.39
N LEU A 21 -14.26 -29.19 -4.06
CA LEU A 21 -13.51 -27.99 -3.73
C LEU A 21 -13.87 -26.90 -4.75
N THR A 22 -14.40 -25.78 -4.27
CA THR A 22 -14.59 -24.56 -5.07
C THR A 22 -13.45 -23.61 -4.74
N ILE A 23 -12.76 -23.12 -5.77
CA ILE A 23 -11.84 -21.99 -5.62
C ILE A 23 -12.62 -20.74 -5.97
N GLU A 24 -12.84 -19.89 -4.97
CA GLU A 24 -13.45 -18.59 -5.15
C GLU A 24 -12.36 -17.53 -5.32
N GLU A 25 -12.62 -16.52 -6.14
CA GLU A 25 -11.72 -15.37 -6.34
C GLU A 25 -10.27 -15.75 -6.71
N GLY A 26 -10.10 -16.86 -7.44
CA GLY A 26 -8.80 -17.27 -7.97
C GLY A 26 -8.36 -16.39 -9.14
N GLY A 27 -7.14 -15.86 -9.08
CA GLY A 27 -6.59 -15.00 -10.13
C GLY A 27 -5.30 -14.31 -9.70
N LYS A 28 -4.69 -13.56 -10.62
CA LYS A 28 -3.50 -12.75 -10.32
C LYS A 28 -3.95 -11.31 -10.01
N PRO A 29 -3.74 -10.80 -8.79
CA PRO A 29 -4.06 -9.41 -8.46
C PRO A 29 -3.21 -8.45 -9.31
N ARG A 30 -3.83 -7.37 -9.77
CA ARG A 30 -3.22 -6.29 -10.55
C ARG A 30 -3.88 -4.97 -10.18
N ALA A 31 -3.07 -3.92 -10.10
CA ALA A 31 -3.54 -2.57 -9.93
C ALA A 31 -2.57 -1.60 -10.58
N ASP A 32 -3.07 -0.43 -10.92
CA ASP A 32 -2.31 0.68 -11.49
C ASP A 32 -2.68 1.99 -10.81
N VAL A 33 -1.76 2.94 -10.81
CA VAL A 33 -2.05 4.32 -10.40
C VAL A 33 -2.73 5.00 -11.58
N VAL A 34 -3.94 5.50 -11.37
CA VAL A 34 -4.75 6.07 -12.46
C VAL A 34 -4.00 7.22 -13.12
N GLY A 35 -3.69 7.05 -14.41
CA GLY A 35 -2.93 8.02 -15.21
C GLY A 35 -1.44 8.12 -14.86
N GLY A 36 -0.96 7.42 -13.84
CA GLY A 36 0.38 7.64 -13.29
C GLY A 36 0.57 9.05 -12.74
N GLU A 37 -0.49 9.66 -12.22
CA GLU A 37 -0.52 11.05 -11.77
C GLU A 37 -0.69 11.14 -10.24
N ILE A 38 -0.11 12.17 -9.64
CA ILE A 38 -0.24 12.51 -8.23
C ILE A 38 -0.57 13.99 -8.14
N ASP A 39 -1.69 14.32 -7.50
CA ASP A 39 -2.04 15.69 -7.16
C ASP A 39 -1.22 16.15 -5.94
N TRP A 40 -0.07 16.75 -6.22
CA TRP A 40 0.82 17.33 -5.22
C TRP A 40 0.35 18.73 -4.82
N GLN A 41 0.00 18.91 -3.54
CA GLN A 41 -0.47 20.21 -3.07
C GLN A 41 0.63 21.27 -3.15
N GLY A 42 0.30 22.41 -3.77
CA GLY A 42 1.23 23.54 -3.92
C GLY A 42 2.31 23.34 -4.98
N GLU A 43 2.20 22.30 -5.83
CA GLU A 43 3.09 22.07 -6.96
C GLU A 43 2.91 23.11 -8.06
N SER A 44 4.03 23.66 -8.54
CA SER A 44 4.09 24.48 -9.74
C SER A 44 5.35 24.17 -10.54
N ASN A 45 5.20 23.80 -11.82
CA ASN A 45 6.28 23.42 -12.73
C ASN A 45 7.21 22.31 -12.19
N ARG A 46 6.63 21.27 -11.59
CA ARG A 46 7.28 20.14 -10.91
C ARG A 46 8.13 20.55 -9.71
N VAL A 47 7.79 21.66 -9.07
CA VAL A 47 8.47 22.16 -7.87
C VAL A 47 7.45 22.49 -6.78
N VAL A 48 7.72 22.05 -5.56
CA VAL A 48 6.99 22.45 -4.35
C VAL A 48 7.96 23.21 -3.45
N LEU A 49 7.60 24.44 -3.08
CA LEU A 49 8.39 25.29 -2.17
C LEU A 49 7.79 25.21 -0.77
N LEU A 50 8.59 24.78 0.20
CA LEU A 50 8.17 24.61 1.60
C LEU A 50 9.17 25.29 2.53
N THR A 51 8.72 25.64 3.73
CA THR A 51 9.56 26.07 4.84
C THR A 51 9.64 24.97 5.91
N LEU A 52 10.66 25.01 6.75
CA LEU A 52 10.81 24.05 7.85
C LEU A 52 9.56 24.05 8.74
N GLY A 53 8.94 22.87 8.93
CA GLY A 53 7.69 22.67 9.64
C GLY A 53 6.45 22.59 8.74
N ASP A 54 6.55 22.97 7.46
CA ASP A 54 5.47 22.76 6.49
C ASP A 54 5.31 21.28 6.14
N LYS A 55 4.20 20.95 5.46
CA LYS A 55 3.87 19.59 5.05
C LYS A 55 3.78 19.44 3.54
N LEU A 56 4.36 18.36 3.03
CA LEU A 56 4.17 17.90 1.65
C LEU A 56 2.95 16.98 1.63
N CYS A 57 1.84 17.42 1.03
CA CYS A 57 0.60 16.65 0.92
C CYS A 57 0.33 16.22 -0.51
N PHE A 58 -0.34 15.09 -0.67
CA PHE A 58 -0.71 14.57 -1.98
C PHE A 58 -2.08 13.89 -1.98
N LYS A 59 -2.61 13.70 -3.19
CA LYS A 59 -3.72 12.79 -3.48
C LYS A 59 -3.43 12.00 -4.77
N ALA A 60 -3.79 10.72 -4.79
CA ALA A 60 -3.75 9.89 -5.99
C ALA A 60 -4.93 8.90 -5.98
N TYR A 61 -5.16 8.26 -7.12
CA TYR A 61 -6.15 7.19 -7.25
C TYR A 61 -5.48 5.93 -7.76
N VAL A 62 -5.84 4.79 -7.16
CA VAL A 62 -5.37 3.47 -7.59
C VAL A 62 -6.56 2.64 -8.01
N GLU A 63 -6.45 2.00 -9.17
CA GLU A 63 -7.49 1.14 -9.73
C GLU A 63 -7.10 -0.33 -9.60
N ASN A 64 -8.00 -1.16 -9.10
CA ASN A 64 -7.86 -2.61 -9.19
C ASN A 64 -8.29 -3.07 -10.59
N GLU A 65 -7.30 -3.25 -11.48
CA GLU A 65 -7.52 -3.69 -12.87
C GLU A 65 -7.71 -5.21 -13.01
N SER A 66 -7.70 -5.95 -11.91
CA SER A 66 -7.86 -7.40 -11.94
C SER A 66 -9.29 -7.85 -11.71
N THR A 67 -9.53 -9.15 -11.88
CA THR A 67 -10.81 -9.80 -11.63
C THR A 67 -10.94 -10.32 -10.20
N VAL A 68 -9.97 -10.03 -9.32
CA VAL A 68 -9.91 -10.49 -7.93
C VAL A 68 -9.72 -9.30 -6.98
N PRO A 69 -10.26 -9.33 -5.77
CA PRO A 69 -10.03 -8.26 -4.81
C PRO A 69 -8.55 -8.18 -4.43
N ILE A 70 -8.05 -6.96 -4.20
CA ILE A 70 -6.68 -6.75 -3.72
C ILE A 70 -6.71 -6.32 -2.26
N ARG A 71 -5.90 -6.97 -1.43
CA ARG A 71 -5.80 -6.61 -0.01
C ARG A 71 -4.99 -5.33 0.14
N THR A 72 -5.39 -4.44 1.02
CA THR A 72 -4.62 -3.27 1.44
C THR A 72 -4.49 -3.20 2.96
N SER A 73 -3.54 -2.41 3.45
CA SER A 73 -3.30 -2.25 4.88
C SER A 73 -2.85 -0.83 5.20
N GLY A 74 -3.21 -0.37 6.40
CA GLY A 74 -3.02 0.99 6.85
C GLY A 74 -1.55 1.45 6.99
N PRO A 75 -1.34 2.72 7.34
CA PRO A 75 -2.36 3.66 7.79
C PRO A 75 -3.29 4.10 6.67
N TRP A 76 -4.47 4.56 7.06
CA TRP A 76 -5.53 4.96 6.15
C TRP A 76 -5.17 6.28 5.42
N PRO A 77 -5.77 6.53 4.25
CA PRO A 77 -5.66 7.82 3.59
C PRO A 77 -5.97 8.99 4.53
N GLY A 78 -5.18 10.05 4.45
CA GLY A 78 -5.24 11.21 5.33
C GLY A 78 -4.28 11.15 6.52
N GLN A 79 -3.65 10.00 6.80
CA GLN A 79 -2.62 9.91 7.84
C GLN A 79 -1.42 10.79 7.52
N GLU A 80 -0.93 11.51 8.53
CA GLU A 80 0.29 12.29 8.45
C GLU A 80 1.49 11.49 8.98
N TYR A 81 2.64 11.67 8.34
CA TYR A 81 3.95 11.22 8.81
C TYR A 81 4.80 12.43 9.19
N ARG A 82 5.71 12.28 10.14
CA ARG A 82 6.87 13.17 10.29
C ARG A 82 8.01 12.69 9.40
N PHE A 83 8.90 13.59 9.01
CA PHE A 83 9.97 13.25 8.07
C PHE A 83 10.86 12.10 8.58
N GLY A 84 11.20 12.10 9.88
CA GLY A 84 12.00 11.03 10.50
C GLY A 84 11.27 9.70 10.71
N GLU A 85 9.97 9.60 10.41
CA GLU A 85 9.19 8.39 10.57
C GLU A 85 9.18 7.52 9.32
N ASN A 86 8.81 6.26 9.51
CA ASN A 86 8.42 5.36 8.43
C ASN A 86 7.20 4.52 8.84
N TYR A 87 6.69 3.72 7.91
CA TYR A 87 5.52 2.88 8.15
C TYR A 87 5.63 1.96 9.38
N ASN A 88 6.83 1.47 9.74
CA ASN A 88 7.02 0.62 10.93
C ASN A 88 7.04 1.45 12.22
N THR A 89 7.77 2.56 12.25
CA THR A 89 7.83 3.40 13.46
C THR A 89 6.48 4.02 13.77
N LEU A 90 5.74 4.43 12.73
CA LEU A 90 4.38 4.96 12.88
C LEU A 90 3.42 3.90 13.42
N ALA A 91 3.46 2.67 12.88
CA ALA A 91 2.64 1.56 13.38
C ALA A 91 2.88 1.29 14.88
N ILE A 92 4.14 1.29 15.31
CA ILE A 92 4.50 1.09 16.72
C ILE A 92 4.02 2.27 17.59
N ALA A 93 4.22 3.51 17.13
CA ALA A 93 3.81 4.70 17.86
C ALA A 93 2.29 4.79 18.08
N HIS A 94 1.51 4.24 17.14
CA HIS A 94 0.05 4.19 17.20
C HIS A 94 -0.51 2.90 17.80
N ASP A 95 0.32 1.94 18.22
CA ASP A 95 -0.10 0.60 18.66
C ASP A 95 -1.00 -0.11 17.62
N GLU A 96 -0.66 0.06 16.33
CA GLU A 96 -1.43 -0.44 15.19
C GLU A 96 -0.61 -1.51 14.42
N PRO A 97 -0.57 -2.77 14.91
CA PRO A 97 0.18 -3.83 14.25
C PRO A 97 -0.31 -4.14 12.84
N SER A 98 -1.56 -3.78 12.53
CA SER A 98 -2.15 -3.90 11.18
C SER A 98 -1.44 -3.00 10.14
N TRP A 99 -0.70 -1.97 10.57
CA TRP A 99 0.01 -1.05 9.67
C TRP A 99 1.45 -1.45 9.37
N LEU A 100 1.95 -2.48 10.06
CA LEU A 100 3.24 -3.10 9.75
C LEU A 100 3.22 -3.69 8.34
N GLN A 101 4.40 -4.04 7.83
CA GLN A 101 4.50 -4.71 6.55
C GLN A 101 3.72 -6.04 6.57
N GLN A 102 2.90 -6.24 5.54
CA GLN A 102 2.15 -7.47 5.32
C GLN A 102 2.36 -7.95 3.89
N ASP A 103 3.02 -9.09 3.71
CA ASP A 103 3.31 -9.64 2.39
C ASP A 103 2.01 -9.92 1.61
N GLY A 104 1.95 -9.44 0.37
CA GLY A 104 0.77 -9.51 -0.49
C GLY A 104 -0.23 -8.36 -0.31
N ALA A 105 -0.07 -7.48 0.69
CA ALA A 105 -0.89 -6.27 0.78
C ALA A 105 -0.37 -5.17 -0.16
N TRP A 106 -1.29 -4.49 -0.82
CA TRP A 106 -1.02 -3.37 -1.70
C TRP A 106 -1.05 -2.06 -0.92
N ARG A 107 -0.03 -1.21 -1.13
CA ARG A 107 0.08 0.13 -0.54
C ARG A 107 0.59 1.11 -1.57
N PHE A 108 0.16 2.36 -1.47
CA PHE A 108 0.76 3.46 -2.20
C PHE A 108 1.81 4.11 -1.31
N GLY A 109 2.98 4.42 -1.83
CA GLY A 109 4.05 5.02 -1.05
C GLY A 109 4.66 6.24 -1.72
N ILE A 110 5.23 7.10 -0.90
CA ILE A 110 6.08 8.20 -1.33
C ILE A 110 7.53 7.88 -0.99
N ASN A 111 8.42 8.14 -1.93
CA ASN A 111 9.85 7.97 -1.80
C ASN A 111 10.60 9.22 -2.22
N PHE A 112 11.87 9.31 -1.82
CA PHE A 112 12.70 10.48 -2.06
C PHE A 112 14.18 10.11 -2.18
N ASP A 113 14.95 11.05 -2.73
CA ASP A 113 16.42 10.95 -2.82
C ASP A 113 17.06 10.69 -1.45
N THR A 114 18.16 9.95 -1.41
CA THR A 114 18.92 9.66 -0.16
C THR A 114 18.14 8.88 0.91
N THR A 115 16.95 8.37 0.60
CA THR A 115 16.28 7.46 1.53
C THR A 115 17.17 6.26 1.84
N GLY A 116 17.21 5.85 3.11
CA GLY A 116 17.84 4.59 3.53
C GLY A 116 16.89 3.39 3.47
N VAL A 117 15.58 3.65 3.29
CA VAL A 117 14.50 2.66 3.32
C VAL A 117 13.63 2.83 2.09
N ASP A 118 13.33 1.74 1.39
CA ASP A 118 12.46 1.81 0.21
C ASP A 118 11.03 2.20 0.59
N PHE A 119 10.51 3.28 -0.02
CA PHE A 119 9.20 3.88 0.27
C PHE A 119 8.90 3.95 1.78
N PRO A 120 9.56 4.87 2.52
CA PRO A 120 9.41 4.94 3.97
C PRO A 120 7.99 5.34 4.40
N TYR A 121 7.30 6.13 3.57
CA TYR A 121 5.91 6.54 3.80
C TYR A 121 4.99 5.71 2.92
N ARG A 122 4.03 5.02 3.52
CA ARG A 122 3.11 4.12 2.79
C ARG A 122 1.71 4.25 3.36
N TRP A 123 0.70 4.31 2.52
CA TRP A 123 -0.71 4.37 2.92
C TRP A 123 -1.47 3.19 2.33
N ALA A 124 -2.58 2.84 2.97
CA ALA A 124 -3.58 1.98 2.37
C ALA A 124 -4.09 2.61 1.07
N ILE A 125 -4.50 1.74 0.16
CA ILE A 125 -5.14 2.11 -1.10
C ILE A 125 -6.64 2.12 -0.85
N GLY A 126 -7.29 3.27 -0.97
CA GLY A 126 -8.70 3.43 -0.68
C GLY A 126 -8.94 3.86 0.76
N ARG A 127 -9.93 4.74 0.92
CA ARG A 127 -10.51 5.04 2.24
C ARG A 127 -11.37 3.86 2.66
N GLN A 128 -11.69 3.72 3.94
CA GLN A 128 -12.47 2.56 4.40
C GLN A 128 -13.82 2.43 3.69
N GLU A 129 -14.44 3.55 3.29
CA GLU A 129 -15.66 3.56 2.47
C GLU A 129 -15.49 3.08 1.03
N ASP A 130 -14.26 3.08 0.50
CA ASP A 130 -13.93 2.56 -0.83
C ASP A 130 -13.69 1.02 -0.79
N LEU A 131 -13.68 0.42 0.40
CA LEU A 131 -13.18 -0.93 0.67
C LEU A 131 -14.25 -1.87 1.23
N GLU A 132 -14.01 -3.16 1.02
CA GLU A 132 -14.75 -4.25 1.67
C GLU A 132 -13.91 -4.80 2.84
N MET A 133 -14.45 -4.73 4.06
CA MET A 133 -13.88 -5.42 5.21
C MET A 133 -14.34 -6.87 5.23
N ARG A 134 -13.39 -7.79 5.43
CA ARG A 134 -13.63 -9.22 5.61
C ARG A 134 -12.96 -9.69 6.89
N LEU A 135 -13.69 -10.49 7.67
CA LEU A 135 -13.15 -11.15 8.86
C LEU A 135 -12.61 -12.53 8.46
N ILE A 136 -11.29 -12.68 8.44
CA ILE A 136 -10.60 -13.91 8.06
C ILE A 136 -9.79 -14.40 9.25
N ASP A 137 -10.08 -15.61 9.74
CA ASP A 137 -9.46 -16.19 10.94
C ASP A 137 -9.52 -15.27 12.18
N GLY A 138 -10.61 -14.50 12.31
CA GLY A 138 -10.81 -13.55 13.39
C GLY A 138 -10.05 -12.23 13.25
N VAL A 139 -9.39 -12.00 12.11
CA VAL A 139 -8.63 -10.77 11.79
C VAL A 139 -9.36 -9.99 10.70
N GLU A 140 -9.54 -8.69 10.93
CA GLU A 140 -10.07 -7.79 9.92
C GLU A 140 -9.06 -7.58 8.78
N GLN A 141 -9.51 -7.79 7.54
CA GLN A 141 -8.73 -7.55 6.34
C GLN A 141 -9.55 -6.70 5.38
N TRP A 142 -8.87 -5.75 4.73
CA TRP A 142 -9.53 -4.75 3.90
C TRP A 142 -9.14 -4.95 2.43
N TYR A 143 -10.14 -4.92 1.56
CA TYR A 143 -9.98 -5.25 0.16
C TYR A 143 -10.57 -4.17 -0.74
N LEU A 144 -9.82 -3.78 -1.77
CA LEU A 144 -10.36 -3.01 -2.88
C LEU A 144 -10.97 -4.00 -3.90
N PRO A 145 -12.29 -3.97 -4.15
CA PRO A 145 -12.93 -4.93 -5.05
C PRO A 145 -12.44 -4.81 -6.50
N PRO A 146 -12.65 -5.85 -7.33
CA PRO A 146 -12.35 -5.83 -8.76
C PRO A 146 -12.96 -4.63 -9.50
N GLY A 147 -12.18 -3.95 -10.34
CA GLY A 147 -12.63 -2.81 -11.16
C GLY A 147 -12.99 -1.55 -10.35
N LYS A 148 -12.67 -1.51 -9.05
CA LYS A 148 -12.89 -0.33 -8.20
C LYS A 148 -11.63 0.52 -8.10
N ARG A 149 -11.85 1.80 -7.82
CA ARG A 149 -10.81 2.79 -7.55
C ARG A 149 -10.83 3.16 -6.08
N GLY A 150 -9.66 3.16 -5.44
CA GLY A 150 -9.46 3.68 -4.11
C GLY A 150 -8.75 5.02 -4.16
N GLU A 151 -9.23 6.00 -3.39
CA GLU A 151 -8.47 7.23 -3.15
C GLU A 151 -7.33 6.94 -2.17
N VAL A 152 -6.17 7.53 -2.41
CA VAL A 152 -5.09 7.58 -1.42
C VAL A 152 -4.60 9.01 -1.27
N SER A 153 -4.38 9.42 -0.03
CA SER A 153 -3.91 10.75 0.32
C SER A 153 -3.13 10.70 1.62
N GLY A 154 -2.30 11.70 1.84
CA GLY A 154 -1.50 11.81 3.05
C GLY A 154 -0.62 13.02 3.02
N CYS A 155 0.03 13.30 4.15
CA CYS A 155 0.99 14.38 4.27
C CYS A 155 2.25 13.92 4.99
N ILE A 156 3.37 14.55 4.65
CA ILE A 156 4.66 14.36 5.33
C ILE A 156 5.08 15.72 5.87
N VAL A 157 5.14 15.84 7.19
CA VAL A 157 5.59 17.04 7.89
C VAL A 157 7.12 17.08 7.82
N LEU A 158 7.66 18.13 7.21
CA LEU A 158 9.10 18.36 7.07
C LEU A 158 9.60 19.16 8.27
N ASP A 159 9.60 18.53 9.44
CA ASP A 159 9.94 19.13 10.74
C ASP A 159 11.43 19.14 11.06
N GLU A 160 12.26 18.56 10.20
CA GLU A 160 13.72 18.61 10.30
C GLU A 160 14.38 18.90 8.95
N ARG A 161 15.67 19.24 9.00
CA ARG A 161 16.44 19.55 7.79
C ARG A 161 16.62 18.30 6.95
N LEU A 162 16.28 18.39 5.66
CA LEU A 162 16.50 17.32 4.71
C LEU A 162 18.01 16.98 4.58
N PRO A 163 18.36 15.68 4.47
CA PRO A 163 19.73 15.26 4.17
C PRO A 163 20.26 15.89 2.89
N VAL A 164 21.57 16.16 2.84
CA VAL A 164 22.23 16.73 1.66
C VAL A 164 22.01 15.81 0.46
N GLY A 165 21.50 16.38 -0.65
CA GLY A 165 21.19 15.63 -1.86
C GLY A 165 19.72 15.21 -1.97
N THR A 166 18.91 15.39 -0.91
CA THR A 166 17.46 15.18 -0.98
C THR A 166 16.80 16.25 -1.83
N ARG A 167 16.33 15.93 -3.04
CA ARG A 167 15.67 16.90 -3.92
C ARG A 167 14.41 16.36 -4.56
N PHE A 168 14.47 15.16 -5.12
CA PHE A 168 13.39 14.52 -5.83
C PHE A 168 12.54 13.67 -4.93
N TRP A 169 11.23 13.74 -5.16
CA TRP A 169 10.19 12.99 -4.48
C TRP A 169 9.26 12.39 -5.52
N TRP A 170 8.81 11.16 -5.31
CA TRP A 170 7.97 10.43 -6.26
C TRP A 170 7.06 9.43 -5.55
N GLY A 171 5.97 9.06 -6.21
CA GLY A 171 5.09 7.99 -5.73
C GLY A 171 5.45 6.62 -6.30
N GLY A 172 4.91 5.60 -5.66
CA GLY A 172 5.00 4.21 -6.12
C GLY A 172 3.85 3.36 -5.62
N LEU A 173 3.47 2.38 -6.42
CA LEU A 173 2.49 1.36 -6.06
C LEU A 173 3.22 0.07 -5.68
N ILE A 174 3.02 -0.38 -4.45
CA ILE A 174 3.80 -1.44 -3.83
C ILE A 174 2.88 -2.62 -3.58
N HIS A 175 3.23 -3.77 -4.14
CA HIS A 175 2.71 -5.07 -3.74
C HIS A 175 3.72 -5.68 -2.78
N GLN A 176 3.49 -5.51 -1.47
CA GLN A 176 4.49 -5.75 -0.43
C GLN A 176 5.02 -7.20 -0.47
N GLY A 177 6.33 -7.38 -0.35
CA GLY A 177 6.98 -8.69 -0.44
C GLY A 177 7.00 -9.31 -1.85
N VAL A 178 6.43 -8.62 -2.86
CA VAL A 178 6.31 -9.14 -4.23
C VAL A 178 7.02 -8.23 -5.24
N ALA A 179 6.62 -6.96 -5.35
CA ALA A 179 7.19 -6.00 -6.29
C ALA A 179 6.76 -4.56 -6.00
N VAL A 180 7.55 -3.60 -6.48
CA VAL A 180 7.08 -2.22 -6.73
C VAL A 180 6.57 -2.19 -8.16
N VAL A 181 5.25 -2.17 -8.32
CA VAL A 181 4.57 -2.36 -9.62
C VAL A 181 4.67 -1.11 -10.48
N ASN A 182 4.47 0.05 -9.86
CA ASN A 182 4.71 1.36 -10.48
C ASN A 182 5.73 2.08 -9.61
N ASN A 183 6.83 2.55 -10.20
CA ASN A 183 7.89 3.27 -9.49
C ASN A 183 8.19 4.59 -10.23
N ASN A 184 8.74 5.56 -9.51
CA ASN A 184 9.08 6.88 -10.04
C ASN A 184 7.89 7.58 -10.71
N ILE A 185 6.72 7.47 -10.08
CA ILE A 185 5.47 8.07 -10.54
C ILE A 185 5.46 9.54 -10.17
N ASP A 186 5.08 10.38 -11.13
CA ASP A 186 4.89 11.82 -11.00
C ASP A 186 5.92 12.54 -10.10
N ARG A 187 7.19 12.41 -10.49
CA ARG A 187 8.32 12.94 -9.73
C ARG A 187 8.32 14.47 -9.72
N ILE A 188 8.46 15.04 -8.52
CA ILE A 188 8.61 16.48 -8.28
C ILE A 188 9.94 16.80 -7.60
N THR A 189 10.30 18.08 -7.59
CA THR A 189 11.37 18.62 -6.74
C THR A 189 10.74 19.28 -5.52
N VAL A 190 11.26 19.00 -4.33
CA VAL A 190 10.88 19.72 -3.10
C VAL A 190 12.05 20.61 -2.70
N GLN A 191 11.79 21.90 -2.52
CA GLN A 191 12.77 22.85 -2.00
C GLN A 191 12.33 23.29 -0.62
N LEU A 192 13.13 22.91 0.39
CA LEU A 192 12.91 23.30 1.76
C LEU A 192 13.75 24.53 2.09
N GLY A 193 13.09 25.67 2.28
CA GLY A 193 13.70 26.87 2.86
C GLY A 193 13.98 26.66 4.34
N VAL A 194 15.23 26.84 4.74
CA VAL A 194 15.65 26.85 6.16
C VAL A 194 15.94 28.31 6.54
N PRO A 195 15.44 28.80 7.69
CA PRO A 195 15.79 30.12 8.21
C PRO A 195 17.30 30.34 8.39
#